data_AF-A0A934DUQ1-F1
#
_entry.id   AF-A0A934DUQ1-F1
#
_cell.length_a   1.000
_cell.length_b   1.000
_cell.length_c   1.000
_cell.angle_alpha   90.00
_cell.angle_beta   90.00
_cell.angle_gamma   90.00
#
_symmetry.space_group_name_H-M   'P 1'
#
loop_
_entity.id
_entity.type
_entity.pdbx_description
1 polymer ?
#
loop_
_entity_poly.entity_id
_entity_poly.type
_entity_poly.pdbx_seq_one_letter_code
_entity_poly.pdbx_strand_id
1 'polypeptide(L)'
;MKIHLGVSLVPFVLGAALLLGGCCGSKIAECNKLIESINRNGQVITKALDKFSASKKTKADAEELGKKLDTVGDEIKAIELKDETLKSSAKEYHDMLDKLSKAAKDATATDAKTQAKALEELEQVTKTEDTIVNKVNSYCGAK
;
A
#
# COMPACT_ATOMS: atom_id res chain seq x y z
N MET A 1 57.86 4.65 33.27
CA MET A 1 58.66 3.96 32.25
C MET A 1 58.26 4.53 30.89
N LYS A 2 59.26 4.98 30.14
CA LYS A 2 59.23 5.63 28.81
C LYS A 2 59.09 4.46 27.79
N ILE A 3 58.54 4.56 26.58
CA ILE A 3 59.24 5.00 25.34
C ILE A 3 58.37 4.65 24.08
N HIS A 4 58.40 5.57 23.09
CA HIS A 4 58.20 5.54 21.62
C HIS A 4 56.88 5.11 20.94
N LEU A 5 56.22 6.00 20.19
CA LEU A 5 56.52 6.55 18.84
C LEU A 5 56.20 5.55 17.70
N GLY A 6 55.15 5.86 16.95
CA GLY A 6 54.83 5.26 15.67
C GLY A 6 53.95 6.21 14.87
N VAL A 7 54.58 7.23 14.26
CA VAL A 7 53.97 8.05 13.21
C VAL A 7 53.71 7.14 12.00
N SER A 8 52.47 7.10 11.53
CA SER A 8 52.21 6.76 10.13
C SER A 8 51.26 7.81 9.56
N LEU A 9 51.88 8.75 8.82
CA LEU A 9 51.20 9.64 7.90
C LEU A 9 50.74 8.80 6.69
N VAL A 10 49.44 8.62 6.55
CA VAL A 10 48.82 8.41 5.24
C VAL A 10 47.68 9.41 5.11
N PRO A 11 47.80 10.44 4.26
CA PRO A 11 46.67 11.25 3.89
C PRO A 11 45.81 10.40 2.95
N PHE A 12 44.86 9.63 3.49
CA PHE A 12 43.80 9.07 2.66
C PHE A 12 42.85 10.23 2.35
N VAL A 13 43.14 10.91 1.25
CA VAL A 13 42.16 11.70 0.50
C VAL A 13 41.10 10.69 0.05
N LEU A 14 40.09 10.44 0.87
CA LEU A 14 38.83 9.89 0.38
C LEU A 14 37.89 11.06 0.18
N GLY A 15 37.65 11.33 -1.10
CA GLY A 15 36.98 12.52 -1.58
C GLY A 15 35.67 12.84 -0.87
N ALA A 16 35.54 14.12 -0.55
CA ALA A 16 34.24 14.75 -0.47
C ALA A 16 33.58 14.65 -1.86
N ALA A 17 32.68 13.68 -2.04
CA ALA A 17 31.67 13.70 -3.09
C ALA A 17 30.58 12.66 -2.76
N LEU A 18 29.61 13.08 -1.96
CA LEU A 18 28.18 12.88 -2.22
C LEU A 18 27.41 13.71 -1.20
N LEU A 19 27.41 15.01 -1.47
CA LEU A 19 26.31 15.88 -1.08
C LEU A 19 25.06 15.42 -1.85
N LEU A 20 24.39 14.37 -1.37
CA LEU A 20 22.96 14.14 -1.59
C LEU A 20 22.21 14.29 -0.25
N GLY A 21 22.65 15.24 0.57
CA GLY A 21 21.82 15.79 1.63
C GLY A 21 20.66 16.55 1.00
N GLY A 22 19.55 15.86 0.73
CA GLY A 22 18.34 16.50 0.20
C GLY A 22 17.11 15.60 -0.07
N CYS A 23 17.26 14.28 -0.26
CA CYS A 23 16.14 13.46 -0.77
C CYS A 23 15.59 12.38 0.20
N CYS A 24 16.26 12.07 1.32
CA CYS A 24 15.84 10.95 2.17
C CYS A 24 14.74 11.31 3.19
N GLY A 25 14.65 12.56 3.63
CA GLY A 25 13.65 12.98 4.62
C GLY A 25 12.22 12.90 4.09
N SER A 26 12.00 13.33 2.85
CA SER A 26 10.69 13.29 2.20
C SER A 26 10.27 11.86 1.84
N LYS A 27 11.18 11.04 1.27
CA LYS A 27 10.88 9.65 0.93
C LYS A 27 10.43 8.84 2.15
N ILE A 28 11.19 8.89 3.25
CA ILE A 28 10.86 8.13 4.47
C ILE A 28 9.53 8.61 5.07
N ALA A 29 9.31 9.93 5.12
CA ALA A 29 8.06 10.48 5.62
C ALA A 29 6.85 10.06 4.77
N GLU A 30 6.98 10.09 3.44
CA GLU A 30 5.94 9.66 2.50
C GLU A 30 5.69 8.14 2.55
N CYS A 31 6.75 7.34 2.68
CA CYS A 31 6.67 5.90 2.93
C CYS A 31 5.86 5.60 4.19
N ASN A 32 6.19 6.25 5.30
CA ASN A 32 5.49 6.05 6.57
C ASN A 32 4.01 6.42 6.45
N LYS A 33 3.69 7.56 5.79
CA LYS A 33 2.29 7.97 5.54
C LYS A 33 1.52 6.92 4.76
N LEU A 34 2.08 6.43 3.65
CA LEU A 34 1.39 5.46 2.79
C LEU A 34 1.23 4.11 3.50
N ILE A 35 2.28 3.59 4.14
CA ILE A 35 2.26 2.33 4.88
C ILE A 35 1.27 2.38 6.03
N GLU A 36 1.25 3.47 6.80
CA GLU A 36 0.30 3.64 7.91
C GLU A 36 -1.15 3.61 7.39
N SER A 37 -1.43 4.31 6.28
CA SER A 37 -2.77 4.29 5.71
C SER A 37 -3.15 2.91 5.17
N ILE A 38 -2.24 2.22 4.46
CA ILE A 38 -2.49 0.87 3.96
C ILE A 38 -2.73 -0.10 5.13
N ASN A 39 -1.91 -0.07 6.19
CA ASN A 39 -2.06 -0.97 7.33
C ASN A 39 -3.36 -0.74 8.10
N ARG A 40 -3.74 0.53 8.31
CA ARG A 40 -5.01 0.90 8.94
C ARG A 40 -6.18 0.38 8.10
N ASN A 41 -6.11 0.59 6.80
CA ASN A 41 -7.21 0.34 5.89
C ASN A 41 -7.33 -1.13 5.48
N GLY A 42 -6.22 -1.86 5.38
CA GLY A 42 -6.20 -3.31 5.15
C GLY A 42 -7.03 -4.05 6.20
N GLN A 43 -6.85 -3.75 7.49
CA GLN A 43 -7.69 -4.34 8.55
C GLN A 43 -9.18 -4.01 8.41
N VAL A 44 -9.50 -2.82 7.91
CA VAL A 44 -10.87 -2.37 7.68
C VAL A 44 -11.49 -3.13 6.49
N ILE A 45 -10.73 -3.29 5.41
CA ILE A 45 -11.13 -4.04 4.21
C ILE A 45 -11.33 -5.51 4.56
N THR A 46 -10.38 -6.15 5.24
CA THR A 46 -10.50 -7.55 5.68
C THR A 46 -11.77 -7.77 6.48
N LYS A 47 -12.04 -6.94 7.49
CA LYS A 47 -13.26 -7.05 8.30
C LYS A 47 -14.54 -6.86 7.48
N ALA A 48 -14.54 -5.94 6.52
CA ALA A 48 -15.70 -5.70 5.66
C ALA A 48 -15.97 -6.90 4.74
N LEU A 49 -14.91 -7.48 4.17
CA LEU A 49 -15.00 -8.68 3.33
C LEU A 49 -15.42 -9.92 4.12
N ASP A 50 -14.88 -10.11 5.32
CA ASP A 50 -15.29 -11.21 6.22
C ASP A 50 -16.78 -11.11 6.56
N LYS A 51 -17.23 -9.90 6.93
CA LYS A 51 -18.65 -9.62 7.20
C LYS A 51 -19.51 -9.93 5.98
N PHE A 52 -19.12 -9.46 4.80
CA PHE A 52 -19.84 -9.73 3.56
C PHE A 52 -19.87 -11.24 3.24
N SER A 53 -18.75 -11.93 3.41
CA SER A 53 -18.62 -13.36 3.12
C SER A 53 -19.49 -14.21 4.04
N ALA A 54 -19.59 -13.84 5.31
CA ALA A 54 -20.45 -14.48 6.31
C ALA A 54 -21.94 -14.09 6.20
N SER A 55 -22.26 -13.05 5.41
CA SER A 55 -23.63 -12.58 5.22
C SER A 55 -24.41 -13.42 4.20
N LYS A 56 -25.69 -13.08 4.01
CA LYS A 56 -26.53 -13.62 2.93
C LYS A 56 -26.20 -13.01 1.57
N LYS A 57 -25.21 -12.10 1.48
CA LYS A 57 -24.79 -11.39 0.27
C LYS A 57 -25.97 -10.70 -0.40
N THR A 58 -26.81 -10.04 0.41
CA THR A 58 -27.93 -9.27 -0.09
C THR A 58 -27.43 -7.99 -0.78
N LYS A 59 -28.31 -7.32 -1.52
CA LYS A 59 -28.01 -6.00 -2.10
C LYS A 59 -27.55 -4.99 -1.05
N ALA A 60 -28.15 -5.01 0.15
CA ALA A 60 -27.75 -4.13 1.24
C ALA A 60 -26.32 -4.44 1.74
N ASP A 61 -25.97 -5.72 1.86
CA ASP A 61 -24.61 -6.14 2.26
C ASP A 61 -23.57 -5.71 1.22
N ALA A 62 -23.90 -5.87 -0.07
CA ALA A 62 -23.07 -5.44 -1.20
C ALA A 62 -22.89 -3.91 -1.24
N GLU A 63 -23.95 -3.14 -1.02
CA GLU A 63 -23.88 -1.68 -0.93
C GLU A 63 -23.03 -1.22 0.26
N GLU A 64 -23.13 -1.89 1.42
CA GLU A 64 -22.30 -1.59 2.58
C GLU A 64 -20.81 -1.84 2.28
N LEU A 65 -20.48 -3.00 1.72
CA LEU A 65 -19.11 -3.33 1.33
C LEU A 65 -18.56 -2.34 0.29
N GLY A 66 -19.32 -2.06 -0.76
CA GLY A 66 -18.94 -1.11 -1.81
C GLY A 66 -18.66 0.28 -1.26
N LYS A 67 -19.54 0.81 -0.40
CA LYS A 67 -19.32 2.11 0.27
C LYS A 67 -18.06 2.12 1.12
N LYS A 68 -17.76 1.02 1.80
CA LYS A 68 -16.58 0.91 2.64
C LYS A 68 -15.30 0.94 1.82
N LEU A 69 -15.28 0.22 0.70
CA LEU A 69 -14.17 0.20 -0.26
C LEU A 69 -13.99 1.57 -0.93
N ASP A 70 -15.08 2.22 -1.34
CA ASP A 70 -15.07 3.58 -1.90
C ASP A 70 -14.47 4.58 -0.89
N THR A 71 -14.92 4.55 0.37
CA THR A 71 -14.41 5.41 1.44
C THR A 71 -12.91 5.23 1.65
N VAL A 72 -12.45 3.98 1.69
CA VAL A 72 -11.03 3.67 1.84
C VAL A 72 -10.23 4.12 0.61
N GLY A 73 -10.79 3.96 -0.59
CA GLY A 73 -10.20 4.47 -1.82
C GLY A 73 -9.99 5.98 -1.77
N ASP A 74 -11.01 6.72 -1.34
CA ASP A 74 -10.94 8.18 -1.17
C ASP A 74 -9.87 8.59 -0.15
N GLU A 75 -9.74 7.86 0.97
CA GLU A 75 -8.65 8.10 1.95
C GLU A 75 -7.26 7.91 1.33
N ILE A 76 -7.06 6.85 0.55
CA ILE A 76 -5.77 6.58 -0.12
C ILE A 76 -5.45 7.66 -1.16
N LYS A 77 -6.46 8.08 -1.92
CA LYS A 77 -6.33 9.14 -2.92
C LYS A 77 -6.01 10.51 -2.31
N ALA A 78 -6.44 10.75 -1.08
CA ALA A 78 -6.18 11.99 -0.34
C ALA A 78 -4.74 12.06 0.22
N ILE A 79 -3.95 10.99 0.15
CA ILE A 79 -2.56 11.02 0.61
C ILE A 79 -1.71 11.86 -0.35
N GLU A 80 -1.22 12.99 0.14
CA GLU A 80 -0.29 13.82 -0.61
C GLU A 80 1.11 13.19 -0.65
N LEU A 81 1.44 12.63 -1.80
CA LEU A 81 2.74 12.04 -2.12
C LEU A 81 3.40 12.88 -3.23
N LYS A 82 4.71 13.06 -3.14
CA LYS A 82 5.53 13.72 -4.16
C LYS A 82 6.39 12.71 -4.91
N ASP A 83 6.80 11.64 -4.25
CA ASP A 83 7.53 10.54 -4.87
C ASP A 83 6.65 9.80 -5.89
N GLU A 84 7.10 9.72 -7.13
CA GLU A 84 6.33 9.13 -8.24
C GLU A 84 6.13 7.61 -8.07
N THR A 85 7.06 6.90 -7.42
CA THR A 85 6.89 5.48 -7.13
C THR A 85 5.80 5.28 -6.09
N LEU A 86 5.79 6.10 -5.03
CA LEU A 86 4.75 6.05 -4.00
C LEU A 86 3.39 6.46 -4.56
N LYS A 87 3.31 7.48 -5.42
CA LYS A 87 2.06 7.85 -6.12
C LYS A 87 1.53 6.69 -6.95
N SER A 88 2.40 6.01 -7.69
CA SER A 88 2.02 4.84 -8.50
C SER A 88 1.49 3.70 -7.64
N SER A 89 2.15 3.39 -6.52
CA SER A 89 1.66 2.39 -5.57
C SER A 89 0.35 2.77 -4.89
N ALA A 90 0.17 4.03 -4.50
CA ALA A 90 -1.11 4.51 -3.95
C ALA A 90 -2.24 4.41 -4.99
N LYS A 91 -1.93 4.71 -6.26
CA LYS A 91 -2.87 4.52 -7.37
C LYS A 91 -3.22 3.04 -7.58
N GLU A 92 -2.25 2.14 -7.59
CA GLU A 92 -2.50 0.69 -7.72
C GLU A 92 -3.41 0.19 -6.59
N TYR A 93 -3.16 0.63 -5.36
CA TYR A 93 -4.00 0.28 -4.21
C TYR A 93 -5.42 0.86 -4.34
N HIS A 94 -5.56 2.11 -4.75
CA HIS A 94 -6.86 2.72 -5.05
C HIS A 94 -7.62 1.97 -6.16
N ASP A 95 -6.95 1.63 -7.26
CA ASP A 95 -7.57 0.94 -8.39
C ASP A 95 -8.05 -0.48 -8.00
N MET A 96 -7.31 -1.15 -7.11
CA MET A 96 -7.77 -2.40 -6.48
C MET A 96 -9.08 -2.18 -5.71
N LEU A 97 -9.17 -1.12 -4.90
CA LEU A 97 -10.38 -0.82 -4.10
C LEU A 97 -11.58 -0.47 -4.97
N ASP A 98 -11.38 0.34 -6.01
CA ASP A 98 -12.44 0.67 -6.98
C ASP A 98 -12.94 -0.60 -7.70
N LYS A 99 -12.02 -1.49 -8.09
CA LYS A 99 -12.38 -2.79 -8.67
C LYS A 99 -13.22 -3.62 -7.70
N LEU A 100 -12.83 -3.69 -6.43
CA LEU A 100 -13.57 -4.44 -5.41
C LEU A 100 -14.94 -3.80 -5.11
N SER A 101 -15.05 -2.48 -5.13
CA SER A 101 -16.32 -1.78 -4.95
C SER A 101 -17.31 -2.13 -6.06
N LYS A 102 -16.82 -2.21 -7.30
CA LYS A 102 -17.60 -2.68 -8.46
C LYS A 102 -17.97 -4.16 -8.30
N ALA A 103 -17.01 -5.01 -7.93
CA ALA A 103 -17.25 -6.42 -7.67
C ALA A 103 -18.30 -6.63 -6.55
N ALA A 104 -18.29 -5.83 -5.49
CA ALA A 104 -19.30 -5.90 -4.44
C ALA A 104 -20.71 -5.66 -5.00
N LYS A 105 -20.89 -4.67 -5.88
CA LYS A 105 -22.17 -4.39 -6.56
C LYS A 105 -22.58 -5.57 -7.44
N ASP A 106 -21.65 -6.08 -8.24
CA ASP A 106 -21.86 -7.17 -9.20
C ASP A 106 -22.07 -8.54 -8.52
N ALA A 107 -21.68 -8.71 -7.25
CA ALA A 107 -21.92 -9.93 -6.48
C ALA A 107 -23.42 -10.23 -6.26
N THR A 108 -24.29 -9.28 -6.55
CA THR A 108 -25.76 -9.43 -6.49
C THR A 108 -26.44 -9.43 -7.85
N ALA A 109 -25.65 -9.49 -8.93
CA ALA A 109 -26.16 -9.56 -10.29
C ALA A 109 -27.01 -10.83 -10.50
N THR A 110 -28.07 -10.71 -11.32
CA THR A 110 -28.90 -11.85 -11.73
C THR A 110 -28.20 -12.74 -12.76
N ASP A 111 -27.24 -12.18 -13.50
CA ASP A 111 -26.39 -12.94 -14.40
C ASP A 111 -25.34 -13.74 -13.60
N ALA A 112 -25.43 -15.06 -13.67
CA ALA A 112 -24.58 -15.96 -12.88
C ALA A 112 -23.09 -15.81 -13.21
N LYS A 113 -22.74 -15.49 -14.46
CA LYS A 113 -21.34 -15.31 -14.87
C LYS A 113 -20.74 -14.05 -14.26
N THR A 114 -21.49 -12.95 -14.27
CA THR A 114 -21.10 -11.68 -13.66
C THR A 114 -20.95 -11.83 -12.15
N GLN A 115 -21.94 -12.47 -11.50
CA GLN A 115 -21.89 -12.76 -10.08
C GLN A 115 -20.69 -13.64 -9.70
N ALA A 116 -20.44 -14.73 -10.42
CA ALA A 116 -19.32 -15.63 -10.14
C ALA A 116 -17.96 -14.92 -10.26
N LYS A 117 -17.78 -14.12 -11.32
CA LYS A 117 -16.57 -13.32 -11.51
C LYS A 117 -16.38 -12.30 -10.38
N ALA A 118 -17.45 -11.64 -9.97
CA ALA A 118 -17.41 -10.67 -8.88
C ALA A 118 -16.99 -11.31 -7.55
N LEU A 119 -17.54 -12.49 -7.22
CA LEU A 119 -17.14 -13.22 -6.03
C LEU A 119 -15.68 -13.68 -6.08
N GLU A 120 -15.20 -14.15 -7.24
CA GLU A 120 -13.79 -14.48 -7.44
C GLU A 120 -12.88 -13.26 -7.24
N GLU A 121 -13.26 -12.09 -7.75
CA GLU A 121 -12.49 -10.85 -7.56
C GLU A 121 -12.42 -10.43 -6.08
N LEU A 122 -13.52 -10.59 -5.34
CA LEU A 122 -13.56 -10.35 -3.89
C LEU A 122 -12.70 -11.36 -3.11
N GLU A 123 -12.62 -12.62 -3.55
CA GLU A 123 -11.79 -13.66 -2.92
C GLU A 123 -10.29 -13.46 -3.18
N GLN A 124 -9.92 -12.91 -4.34
CA GLN A 124 -8.52 -12.72 -4.74
C GLN A 124 -7.89 -11.42 -4.23
N VAL A 125 -8.64 -10.58 -3.51
CA VAL A 125 -8.14 -9.31 -2.95
C VAL A 125 -6.86 -9.47 -2.14
N THR A 126 -6.78 -10.46 -1.26
CA THR A 126 -5.62 -10.64 -0.37
C THR A 126 -4.34 -10.81 -1.17
N LYS A 127 -4.37 -11.58 -2.27
CA LYS A 127 -3.22 -11.75 -3.18
C LYS A 127 -2.82 -10.46 -3.88
N THR A 128 -3.81 -9.68 -4.31
CA THR A 128 -3.58 -8.39 -4.99
C THR A 128 -3.00 -7.37 -4.02
N GLU A 129 -3.58 -7.28 -2.83
CA GLU A 129 -3.12 -6.43 -1.73
C GLU A 129 -1.69 -6.78 -1.32
N ASP A 130 -1.39 -8.07 -1.09
CA ASP A 130 -0.04 -8.53 -0.73
C ASP A 130 1.00 -8.13 -1.77
N THR A 131 0.66 -8.21 -3.06
CA THR A 131 1.56 -7.81 -4.15
C THR A 131 1.89 -6.32 -4.06
N ILE A 132 0.89 -5.48 -3.81
CA ILE A 132 1.06 -4.03 -3.71
C ILE A 132 1.82 -3.67 -2.43
N VAL A 133 1.44 -4.26 -1.29
CA VAL A 133 2.09 -4.07 0.02
C VAL A 133 3.56 -4.45 -0.05
N ASN A 134 3.89 -5.60 -0.65
CA ASN A 134 5.27 -6.05 -0.79
C ASN A 134 6.09 -5.12 -1.68
N LYS A 135 5.50 -4.58 -2.75
CA LYS A 135 6.14 -3.56 -3.60
C LYS A 135 6.45 -2.29 -2.80
N VAL A 136 5.49 -1.78 -2.04
CA VAL A 136 5.68 -0.60 -1.17
C VAL A 136 6.76 -0.86 -0.12
N ASN A 137 6.68 -1.97 0.60
CA ASN A 137 7.65 -2.34 1.63
C ASN A 137 9.06 -2.51 1.06
N SER A 138 9.20 -3.10 -0.12
CA SER A 138 10.50 -3.24 -0.80
C SER A 138 11.09 -1.88 -1.18
N TYR A 139 10.28 -0.98 -1.74
CA TYR A 139 10.72 0.37 -2.10
C TYR A 139 11.09 1.21 -0.87
N CYS A 140 10.29 1.12 0.18
CA CYS A 140 10.49 1.87 1.42
C CYS A 140 11.63 1.32 2.29
N GLY A 141 11.91 0.01 2.20
CA GLY A 141 13.02 -0.66 2.88
C GLY A 141 14.37 -0.56 2.15
N ALA A 142 14.38 -0.15 0.88
CA ALA A 142 15.61 0.11 0.14
C ALA A 142 16.34 1.34 0.72
N LYS A 143 17.57 1.13 1.19
CA LYS A 143 18.47 2.12 1.78
C LYS A 143 19.09 3.03 0.72
#